data_AF-A0A8H4RGD8-F1
#
_entry.id   AF-A0A8H4RGD8-F1
#
_cell.length_a   1.000
_cell.length_b   1.000
_cell.length_c   1.000
_cell.angle_alpha   90.00
_cell.angle_beta   90.00
_cell.angle_gamma   90.00
#
_symmetry.space_group_name_H-M   'P 1'
#
loop_
_entity.id
_entity.type
_entity.pdbx_description
1 polymer ?
#
loop_
_entity_poly.entity_id
_entity_poly.type
_entity_poly.pdbx_seq_one_letter_code
_entity_poly.pdbx_strand_id
1 'polypeptide(L)'
;MSFGYGVSDALTLIQLAWRTVDGARRACGEHDDLTKEVSSLHSVLEHLQAEMSNSDSLVNLADKNRRDELQNHMAGCVIHLRTMDSILTKYNALDDEKRSTKKLWQKIRFGNGEVMDLAELWLKISTYTIAITMSLNLMLLGSQGE
;
A
#
# COMPACT_ATOMS: atom_id res chain seq x y z
N MET A 1 -17.63 8.58 15.67
CA MET A 1 -16.94 7.47 16.35
C MET A 1 -15.57 7.34 15.71
N SER A 2 -14.50 7.85 16.33
CA SER A 2 -13.14 7.61 15.84
C SER A 2 -12.61 6.34 16.50
N PHE A 3 -12.78 5.21 15.84
CA PHE A 3 -11.84 4.11 16.06
C PHE A 3 -10.55 4.61 15.42
N GLY A 4 -9.71 5.26 16.23
CA GLY A 4 -8.51 5.95 15.78
C GLY A 4 -7.59 4.94 15.13
N TYR A 5 -7.24 5.19 13.87
CA TYR A 5 -6.34 4.34 13.10
C TYR A 5 -4.97 4.34 13.82
N GLY A 6 -4.67 3.25 14.52
CA GLY A 6 -3.57 3.19 15.47
C GLY A 6 -2.33 2.47 14.94
N VAL A 7 -1.33 2.30 15.81
CA VAL A 7 -0.13 1.48 15.51
C VAL A 7 -0.51 0.06 15.07
N SER A 8 -1.58 -0.52 15.63
CA SER A 8 -2.08 -1.84 15.26
C SER A 8 -2.63 -1.90 13.84
N ASP A 9 -3.30 -0.84 13.37
CA ASP A 9 -3.80 -0.76 12.00
C ASP A 9 -2.65 -0.54 11.01
N ALA A 10 -1.64 0.24 11.40
CA ALA A 10 -0.39 0.39 10.65
C ALA A 10 0.32 -0.96 10.47
N LEU A 11 0.42 -1.76 11.52
CA LEU A 11 1.01 -3.11 11.46
C LEU A 11 0.23 -4.03 10.51
N THR A 12 -1.10 -3.98 10.56
CA THR A 12 -1.96 -4.76 9.66
C THR A 12 -1.76 -4.35 8.19
N LEU A 13 -1.60 -3.05 7.93
CA LEU A 13 -1.30 -2.51 6.62
C LEU A 13 0.08 -2.94 6.12
N ILE A 14 1.11 -2.95 6.98
CA ILE A 14 2.45 -3.49 6.64
C ILE A 14 2.36 -4.96 6.24
N GLN A 15 1.68 -5.79 7.05
CA GLN A 15 1.52 -7.22 6.74
C GLN A 15 0.76 -7.45 5.42
N LEU A 16 -0.21 -6.61 5.11
CA LEU A 16 -0.91 -6.65 3.83
C LEU A 16 0.03 -6.25 2.69
N ALA A 17 0.80 -5.17 2.84
CA ALA A 17 1.78 -4.75 1.85
C ALA A 17 2.81 -5.85 1.58
N TRP A 18 3.32 -6.53 2.63
CA TRP A 18 4.25 -7.65 2.48
C TRP A 18 3.67 -8.82 1.69
N ARG A 19 2.41 -9.20 1.97
CA ARG A 19 1.73 -10.25 1.20
C ARG A 19 1.57 -9.86 -0.27
N THR A 20 1.26 -8.60 -0.55
CA THR A 20 1.21 -8.07 -1.91
C THR A 20 2.60 -8.11 -2.57
N VAL A 21 3.70 -7.83 -1.85
CA VAL A 21 5.08 -8.00 -2.36
C VAL A 21 5.34 -9.45 -2.74
N ASP A 22 5.07 -10.41 -1.86
CA ASP A 22 5.28 -11.84 -2.14
C ASP A 22 4.43 -12.31 -3.33
N GLY A 23 3.17 -11.88 -3.37
CA GLY A 23 2.27 -12.14 -4.48
C GLY A 23 2.83 -11.60 -5.80
N ALA A 24 3.34 -10.37 -5.81
CA ALA A 24 3.91 -9.71 -6.98
C ALA A 24 5.19 -10.39 -7.45
N ARG A 25 6.09 -10.74 -6.53
CA ARG A 25 7.31 -11.52 -6.81
C ARG A 25 7.00 -12.81 -7.53
N ARG A 26 5.99 -13.53 -7.04
CA ARG A 26 5.56 -14.79 -7.65
C ARG A 26 4.94 -14.54 -9.01
N ALA A 27 4.07 -13.54 -9.16
CA ALA A 27 3.28 -13.26 -10.35
C ALA A 27 4.10 -12.72 -11.52
N CYS A 28 4.97 -11.74 -11.25
CA CYS A 28 5.63 -10.91 -12.25
C CYS A 28 7.16 -11.05 -12.19
N GLY A 29 7.71 -11.51 -11.07
CA GLY A 29 9.14 -11.64 -10.84
C GLY A 29 9.70 -10.57 -9.91
N GLU A 30 10.88 -10.84 -9.33
CA GLU A 30 11.54 -9.96 -8.35
C GLU A 30 11.83 -8.55 -8.89
N HIS A 31 12.22 -8.48 -10.16
CA HIS A 31 12.69 -7.24 -10.78
C HIS A 31 11.61 -6.50 -11.57
N ASP A 32 10.37 -7.00 -11.55
CA ASP A 32 9.26 -6.30 -12.17
C ASP A 32 8.98 -4.98 -11.43
N ASP A 33 8.59 -3.96 -12.17
CA ASP A 33 8.32 -2.63 -11.61
C ASP A 33 7.21 -2.70 -10.54
N LEU A 34 6.29 -3.66 -10.72
CA LEU A 34 5.30 -4.03 -9.71
C LEU A 34 5.87 -4.31 -8.34
N THR A 35 6.81 -5.25 -8.34
CA THR A 35 7.41 -5.79 -7.13
C THR A 35 8.21 -4.70 -6.46
N LYS A 36 8.92 -3.87 -7.23
CA LYS A 36 9.67 -2.73 -6.73
C LYS A 36 8.75 -1.68 -6.08
N GLU A 37 7.64 -1.31 -6.72
CA GLU A 37 6.72 -0.31 -6.20
C GLU A 37 6.07 -0.73 -4.87
N VAL A 38 5.56 -1.97 -4.80
CA VAL A 38 4.96 -2.48 -3.54
C VAL A 38 6.04 -2.65 -2.47
N SER A 39 7.27 -3.03 -2.84
CA SER A 39 8.38 -3.11 -1.88
C SER A 39 8.74 -1.74 -1.33
N SER A 40 8.75 -0.70 -2.17
CA SER A 40 8.96 0.68 -1.74
C SER A 40 7.86 1.14 -0.78
N LEU A 41 6.59 0.86 -1.08
CA LEU A 41 5.47 1.13 -0.19
C LEU A 41 5.62 0.41 1.15
N HIS A 42 5.98 -0.88 1.13
CA HIS A 42 6.19 -1.66 2.35
C HIS A 42 7.25 -0.99 3.25
N SER A 43 8.40 -0.59 2.69
CA SER A 43 9.46 0.09 3.45
C SER A 43 9.02 1.44 4.01
N VAL A 44 8.23 2.23 3.26
CA VAL A 44 7.66 3.49 3.77
C VAL A 44 6.71 3.23 4.93
N LEU A 45 5.88 2.18 4.85
CA LEU A 45 4.95 1.81 5.92
C LEU A 45 5.67 1.32 7.18
N GLU A 46 6.75 0.53 7.03
CA GLU A 46 7.61 0.12 8.16
C GLU A 46 8.21 1.34 8.87
N HIS A 47 8.73 2.30 8.09
CA HIS A 47 9.27 3.53 8.67
C HIS A 47 8.20 4.34 9.40
N LEU A 48 7.02 4.50 8.80
CA LEU A 48 5.89 5.17 9.43
C LEU A 48 5.46 4.48 10.73
N GLN A 49 5.43 3.15 10.78
CA GLN A 49 5.06 2.42 11.99
C GLN A 49 6.10 2.58 13.10
N ALA A 50 7.39 2.65 12.77
CA ALA A 50 8.44 2.98 13.73
C ALA A 50 8.21 4.38 14.34
N GLU A 51 7.90 5.38 13.51
CA GLU A 51 7.57 6.74 13.97
C GLU A 51 6.30 6.74 14.83
N MET A 52 5.22 6.06 14.43
CA MET A 52 3.99 5.99 15.23
C MET A 52 4.18 5.26 16.57
N SER A 53 5.14 4.33 16.66
CA SER A 53 5.43 3.58 17.89
C SER A 53 6.31 4.37 18.86
N ASN A 54 7.05 5.36 18.38
CA ASN A 54 7.89 6.23 19.19
C ASN A 54 7.06 7.42 19.71
N SER A 55 6.78 7.47 21.01
CA SER A 55 5.98 8.55 21.62
C SER A 55 6.54 9.96 21.40
N ASP A 56 7.86 10.06 21.21
CA ASP A 56 8.57 11.32 21.03
C ASP A 56 8.77 11.69 19.55
N SER A 57 8.20 10.89 18.63
CA SER A 57 8.27 11.17 17.20
C SER A 57 7.47 12.39 16.81
N LEU A 58 7.89 13.03 15.71
CA LEU A 58 7.18 14.15 15.13
C LEU A 58 5.78 13.77 14.63
N VAL A 59 5.56 12.49 14.31
CA VAL A 59 4.23 11.97 13.94
C VAL A 59 3.28 11.99 15.15
N ASN A 60 3.75 11.61 16.34
CA ASN A 60 2.95 11.63 17.56
C ASN A 60 2.77 13.05 18.14
N LEU A 61 3.76 13.91 17.93
CA LEU A 61 3.73 15.33 18.32
C LEU A 61 2.95 16.20 17.33
N ALA A 62 2.68 15.73 16.11
CA ALA A 62 1.93 16.47 15.11
C ALA A 62 0.50 16.80 15.57
N ASP A 63 0.00 17.93 15.07
CA ASP A 63 -1.38 18.34 15.30
C ASP A 63 -2.37 17.27 14.80
N LYS A 64 -3.59 17.33 15.34
CA LYS A 64 -4.62 16.33 15.04
C LYS A 64 -4.99 16.29 13.56
N ASN A 65 -5.02 17.43 12.86
CA ASN A 65 -5.43 17.47 11.45
C ASN A 65 -4.42 16.73 10.57
N ARG A 66 -3.12 16.93 10.81
CA ARG A 66 -2.05 16.23 10.10
C ARG A 66 -2.11 14.72 10.33
N ARG A 67 -2.36 14.30 11.57
CA ARG A 67 -2.54 12.88 11.89
C ARG A 67 -3.78 12.28 11.23
N ASP A 68 -4.91 12.98 11.26
CA ASP A 68 -6.15 12.54 10.61
C ASP A 68 -5.97 12.42 9.09
N GLU A 69 -5.23 13.34 8.46
CA GLU A 69 -4.89 13.28 7.02
C GLU A 69 -4.02 12.06 6.68
N LEU A 70 -2.98 11.79 7.46
CA LEU A 70 -2.13 10.61 7.30
C LEU A 70 -2.94 9.32 7.46
N GLN A 71 -3.82 9.26 8.46
CA GLN A 71 -4.71 8.13 8.68
C GLN A 71 -5.65 7.92 7.48
N ASN A 72 -6.18 8.99 6.89
CA ASN A 72 -7.01 8.90 5.69
C ASN A 72 -6.24 8.34 4.49
N HIS A 73 -4.98 8.76 4.30
CA HIS A 73 -4.12 8.21 3.25
C HIS A 73 -3.81 6.72 3.47
N MET A 74 -3.54 6.31 4.72
CA MET A 74 -3.32 4.89 5.06
C MET A 74 -4.57 4.05 4.83
N ALA A 75 -5.74 4.54 5.25
CA ALA A 75 -7.02 3.84 5.05
C ALA A 75 -7.35 3.67 3.56
N GLY A 76 -7.12 4.71 2.75
CA GLY A 76 -7.26 4.64 1.29
C GLY A 76 -6.31 3.59 0.68
N CYS A 77 -5.05 3.58 1.13
CA CYS A 77 -4.05 2.61 0.68
C CYS A 77 -4.46 1.15 0.97
N VAL A 78 -5.05 0.87 2.14
CA VAL A 78 -5.55 -0.48 2.49
C VAL A 78 -6.54 -1.02 1.48
N ILE A 79 -7.49 -0.19 1.01
CA ILE A 79 -8.53 -0.64 0.07
C ILE A 79 -7.90 -1.14 -1.23
N HIS A 80 -6.92 -0.39 -1.75
CA HIS A 80 -6.26 -0.74 -2.99
C HIS A 80 -5.31 -1.93 -2.83
N LEU A 81 -4.55 -2.00 -1.72
CA LEU A 81 -3.70 -3.15 -1.44
C LEU A 81 -4.49 -4.44 -1.23
N ARG A 82 -5.66 -4.42 -0.58
CA ARG A 82 -6.52 -5.62 -0.43
C ARG A 82 -7.02 -6.10 -1.78
N THR A 83 -7.40 -5.18 -2.64
CA THR A 83 -7.83 -5.50 -4.01
C THR A 83 -6.67 -6.14 -4.78
N MET A 84 -5.46 -5.62 -4.61
CA MET A 84 -4.26 -6.15 -5.26
C MET A 84 -3.88 -7.55 -4.75
N ASP A 85 -3.86 -7.75 -3.44
CA ASP A 85 -3.59 -9.04 -2.79
C ASP A 85 -4.57 -10.10 -3.29
N SER A 86 -5.86 -9.76 -3.42
CA SER A 86 -6.88 -10.66 -3.96
C SER A 86 -6.60 -11.06 -5.41
N ILE A 87 -6.16 -10.10 -6.24
CA ILE A 87 -5.78 -10.34 -7.63
C ILE A 87 -4.58 -11.27 -7.72
N LEU A 88 -3.51 -10.94 -7.00
CA LEU A 88 -2.26 -11.70 -7.01
C LEU A 88 -2.51 -13.12 -6.52
N THR A 89 -3.32 -13.28 -5.47
CA THR A 89 -3.74 -14.59 -4.97
C THR A 89 -4.46 -15.40 -6.05
N LYS A 90 -5.44 -14.81 -6.75
CA LYS A 90 -6.18 -15.50 -7.82
C LYS A 90 -5.29 -15.88 -8.99
N TYR A 91 -4.40 -14.98 -9.41
CA TYR A 91 -3.50 -15.23 -10.54
C TYR A 91 -2.42 -16.25 -10.22
N ASN A 92 -1.86 -16.21 -9.01
CA ASN A 92 -0.89 -17.20 -8.55
C ASN A 92 -1.49 -18.59 -8.34
N ALA A 93 -2.83 -18.71 -8.29
CA ALA A 93 -3.55 -19.97 -8.26
C ALA A 93 -3.91 -20.52 -9.66
N LEU A 94 -3.63 -19.78 -10.74
CA LEU A 94 -3.84 -20.25 -12.11
C LEU A 94 -2.72 -21.20 -12.55
N ASP A 95 -3.06 -22.22 -13.34
CA ASP A 95 -2.08 -23.09 -14.01
C ASP A 95 -1.16 -22.29 -14.94
N ASP A 96 0.08 -22.74 -15.11
CA ASP A 96 1.11 -22.03 -15.91
C ASP A 96 0.65 -21.71 -17.35
N GLU A 97 -0.17 -22.58 -17.95
CA GLU A 97 -0.74 -22.38 -19.28
C GLU A 97 -1.66 -21.14 -19.33
N LYS A 98 -2.47 -20.94 -18.29
CA LYS A 98 -3.38 -19.78 -18.15
C LYS A 98 -2.61 -18.52 -17.74
N ARG A 99 -1.55 -18.68 -16.95
CA ARG A 99 -0.66 -17.59 -16.51
C ARG A 99 0.13 -16.96 -17.66
N SER A 100 0.45 -17.74 -18.69
CA SER A 100 1.17 -17.27 -19.89
C SER A 100 0.42 -16.20 -20.69
N THR A 101 -0.90 -16.07 -20.51
CA THR A 101 -1.69 -15.02 -21.14
C THR A 101 -1.48 -13.67 -20.45
N LYS A 102 -0.33 -13.02 -20.73
CA LYS A 102 0.01 -11.65 -20.27
C LYS A 102 -1.11 -10.63 -20.46
N LYS A 103 -1.97 -10.81 -21.47
CA LYS A 103 -3.15 -9.95 -21.74
C LYS A 103 -4.27 -10.10 -20.69
N LEU A 104 -4.41 -11.29 -20.10
CA LEU A 104 -5.39 -11.56 -19.05
C LEU A 104 -4.99 -10.88 -17.73
N TRP A 105 -3.68 -10.81 -17.46
CA TRP A 105 -3.14 -10.02 -16.35
C TRP A 105 -3.40 -8.53 -16.55
N GLN A 106 -3.28 -7.96 -17.75
CA GLN A 106 -3.56 -6.53 -17.94
C GLN A 106 -5.05 -6.15 -17.74
N LYS A 107 -5.97 -7.10 -17.93
CA LYS A 107 -7.42 -6.89 -17.85
C LYS A 107 -8.07 -8.05 -17.11
N ILE A 108 -7.89 -8.07 -15.79
CA ILE A 108 -8.49 -9.13 -14.98
C ILE A 108 -9.99 -8.89 -14.90
N ARG A 109 -10.75 -9.86 -15.44
CA ARG A 109 -12.19 -9.93 -15.29
C ARG A 109 -12.51 -10.73 -14.04
N PHE A 110 -13.01 -10.06 -13.01
CA PHE A 110 -13.48 -10.74 -11.82
C PHE A 110 -14.76 -11.54 -12.11
N GLY A 111 -15.06 -12.54 -11.26
CA GLY A 111 -16.25 -13.40 -11.41
C GLY A 111 -17.59 -12.67 -11.35
N ASN A 112 -17.60 -11.38 -10.98
CA ASN A 112 -18.76 -10.48 -11.05
C ASN A 112 -18.90 -9.78 -12.42
N GLY A 113 -17.98 -10.01 -13.36
CA GLY A 113 -17.96 -9.41 -14.69
C GLY A 113 -17.21 -8.09 -14.80
N GLU A 114 -16.77 -7.48 -13.69
CA GLU A 114 -15.96 -6.25 -13.70
C GLU A 114 -14.57 -6.54 -14.25
N VAL A 115 -14.19 -5.78 -15.28
CA VAL A 115 -12.84 -5.77 -15.83
C VAL A 115 -12.10 -4.65 -15.12
N MET A 116 -11.09 -5.00 -14.34
CA MET A 116 -10.27 -4.01 -13.67
C MET A 116 -8.93 -3.87 -14.39
N ASP A 117 -8.58 -2.62 -14.68
CA ASP A 117 -7.27 -2.29 -15.23
C ASP A 117 -6.25 -2.33 -14.10
N LEU A 118 -5.32 -3.28 -14.18
CA LEU A 118 -4.26 -3.41 -13.19
C LEU A 118 -3.43 -2.13 -13.13
N ALA A 119 -3.12 -1.50 -14.27
CA ALA A 119 -2.34 -0.27 -14.32
C ALA A 119 -3.03 0.89 -13.58
N GLU A 120 -4.36 0.97 -13.62
CA GLU A 120 -5.11 1.97 -12.85
C GLU A 120 -5.02 1.70 -11.34
N LEU A 121 -5.12 0.45 -10.92
CA LEU A 121 -4.97 0.09 -9.51
C LEU A 121 -3.54 0.38 -9.02
N TRP A 122 -2.52 0.12 -9.85
CA TRP A 122 -1.13 0.46 -9.57
C TRP A 122 -0.93 1.96 -9.40
N LEU A 123 -1.47 2.75 -10.32
CA LEU A 123 -1.40 4.20 -10.24
C LEU A 123 -2.02 4.73 -8.95
N LYS A 124 -3.13 4.14 -8.49
CA LYS A 124 -3.76 4.49 -7.21
C LYS A 124 -2.87 4.13 -6.03
N ILE A 125 -2.30 2.92 -5.99
CA ILE A 125 -1.37 2.51 -4.92
C ILE A 125 -0.17 3.45 -4.87
N SER A 126 0.47 3.72 -6.02
CA SER A 126 1.60 4.63 -6.14
C SER A 126 1.26 6.05 -5.67
N THR A 127 0.08 6.56 -6.05
CA THR A 127 -0.43 7.86 -5.58
C THR A 127 -0.55 7.91 -4.06
N TYR A 128 -1.10 6.86 -3.43
CA TYR A 128 -1.17 6.80 -1.96
C TYR A 128 0.20 6.64 -1.31
N THR A 129 1.14 5.91 -1.90
CA THR A 129 2.52 5.83 -1.41
C THR A 129 3.16 7.22 -1.38
N ILE A 130 3.00 7.99 -2.46
CA ILE A 130 3.50 9.36 -2.57
C ILE A 130 2.82 10.25 -1.53
N ALA A 131 1.50 10.18 -1.40
CA ALA A 131 0.75 10.97 -0.42
C ALA A 131 1.20 10.67 1.02
N ILE A 132 1.35 9.39 1.40
CA ILE A 132 1.85 8.98 2.71
C ILE A 132 3.27 9.52 2.94
N THR A 133 4.14 9.37 1.95
CA THR A 133 5.53 9.86 2.03
C THR A 133 5.59 11.38 2.18
N MET A 134 4.78 12.11 1.42
CA MET A 134 4.68 13.57 1.51
C MET A 134 4.12 14.01 2.85
N SER A 135 3.05 13.40 3.35
CA SER A 135 2.50 13.68 4.67
C SER A 135 3.55 13.46 5.77
N LEU A 136 4.30 12.35 5.70
CA LEU A 136 5.41 12.09 6.62
C LEU A 136 6.46 13.20 6.54
N ASN A 137 6.96 13.52 5.34
CA ASN A 137 7.98 14.55 5.14
C ASN A 137 7.52 15.94 5.61
N LEU A 138 6.26 16.30 5.40
CA LEU A 138 5.70 17.57 5.88
C LEU A 138 5.62 17.64 7.41
N MET A 139 5.35 16.51 8.08
CA MET A 139 5.42 16.44 9.54
C MET A 139 6.87 16.59 10.03
N LEU A 140 7.83 15.98 9.33
CA LEU A 140 9.25 16.10 9.65
C LEU A 140 9.80 17.53 9.40
N LEU A 141 9.36 18.20 8.32
CA LEU A 141 9.80 19.55 7.96
C LEU A 141 9.15 20.63 8.83
N GLY A 142 7.90 20.42 9.24
CA GLY A 142 7.19 21.33 10.14
C GLY A 142 7.85 21.48 11.51
N SER A 143 8.73 20.56 11.90
CA SER A 143 9.48 20.62 13.16
C SER A 143 10.80 21.39 13.08
N GLN A 144 11.25 21.80 11.89
CA GLN A 144 12.49 22.57 11.71
C GLN A 144 12.26 24.10 11.72
N GLY A 145 11.02 24.53 11.93
CA GLY A 145 10.59 25.92 11.81
C GLY A 145 10.14 26.62 13.10
N GLU A 146 10.43 26.06 14.28
CA GLU A 146 10.16 26.70 15.58
C GLU A 146 11.45 26.84 16.41
#